data_AF-A0A5D0PRN9-F1
#
_entry.id   AF-A0A5D0PRN9-F1
#
_cell.length_a   1.000
_cell.length_b   1.000
_cell.length_c   1.000
_cell.angle_alpha   90.00
_cell.angle_beta   90.00
_cell.angle_gamma   90.00
#
_symmetry.space_group_name_H-M   'P 1'
#
loop_
_entity.id
_entity.type
_entity.pdbx_description
1 polymer ?
#
loop_
_entity_poly.entity_id
_entity_poly.type
_entity_poly.pdbx_seq_one_letter_code
_entity_poly.pdbx_strand_id
1 'polypeptide(L)'
;MQCPKCRGNMRTYERNGVHIEQCDNCRGIFLDYGELETLTRMETQYHAAPPPPPAAPGPAWGAPHHGGGHYGGHHRQRSWVGMLFST
;
A
#
# COMPACT_ATOMS: atom_id res chain seq x y z
N MET A 1 -11.98 28.42 20.46
CA MET A 1 -13.42 28.12 20.49
C MET A 1 -13.79 27.41 21.81
N GLN A 2 -15.07 27.26 22.16
CA GLN A 2 -15.47 26.54 23.38
C GLN A 2 -15.81 25.09 23.06
N CYS A 3 -15.33 24.16 23.88
CA CYS A 3 -15.57 22.74 23.66
C CYS A 3 -17.07 22.41 23.74
N PRO A 4 -17.68 21.78 22.73
CA PRO A 4 -19.11 21.45 22.75
C PRO A 4 -19.48 20.43 23.83
N LYS A 5 -18.50 19.64 24.30
CA LYS A 5 -18.71 18.61 25.33
C LYS A 5 -18.69 19.14 26.76
N CYS A 6 -17.78 20.08 27.07
CA CYS A 6 -17.54 20.52 28.46
C CYS A 6 -17.43 22.03 28.64
N ARG A 7 -17.59 22.82 27.56
CA ARG A 7 -17.42 24.28 27.50
C ARG A 7 -16.05 24.82 27.93
N GLY A 8 -15.06 23.94 28.11
CA GLY A 8 -13.68 24.34 28.40
C GLY A 8 -13.00 25.03 27.21
N ASN A 9 -11.89 25.70 27.49
CA ASN A 9 -11.03 26.29 26.47
C ASN A 9 -10.46 25.23 25.54
N MET A 10 -10.29 25.63 24.29
CA MET A 10 -9.69 24.82 23.24
C MET A 10 -8.39 25.47 22.80
N ARG A 11 -7.43 24.62 22.46
CA ARG A 11 -6.11 24.96 21.98
C ARG A 11 -5.93 24.43 20.58
N THR A 12 -5.52 25.31 19.68
CA THR A 12 -5.27 25.00 18.28
C THR A 12 -3.84 24.48 18.10
N TYR A 13 -3.71 23.39 17.35
CA TYR A 13 -2.44 22.82 16.93
C TYR A 13 -2.43 22.65 15.42
N GLU A 14 -1.34 23.05 14.76
CA GLU A 14 -1.16 22.78 13.34
C GLU A 14 -0.20 21.61 13.17
N ARG A 15 -0.63 20.55 12.47
CA ARG A 15 0.18 19.35 12.19
C ARG A 15 0.00 18.94 10.74
N ASN A 16 1.09 18.94 9.97
CA ASN A 16 1.07 18.54 8.56
C ASN A 16 0.03 19.30 7.71
N GLY A 17 -0.24 20.57 8.04
CA GLY A 17 -1.25 21.40 7.37
C GLY A 17 -2.70 21.15 7.81
N VAL A 18 -2.92 20.36 8.87
CA VAL A 18 -4.22 20.14 9.50
C VAL A 18 -4.30 20.95 10.79
N HIS A 19 -5.34 21.76 10.99
CA HIS A 19 -5.58 22.37 12.29
C HIS A 19 -6.37 21.39 13.16
N ILE A 20 -5.96 21.30 14.42
CA ILE A 20 -6.52 20.38 15.39
C ILE A 20 -6.87 21.21 16.61
N GLU A 21 -8.16 21.37 16.90
CA GLU A 21 -8.62 22.04 18.12
C GLU A 21 -8.80 20.99 19.23
N GLN A 22 -7.91 21.00 20.22
CA GLN A 22 -7.98 20.10 21.37
C GLN A 22 -8.47 20.86 22.61
N CYS A 23 -9.45 20.30 23.31
CA CYS A 23 -9.89 20.85 24.60
C CYS A 23 -8.92 20.48 25.74
N ASP A 24 -8.49 21.48 26.51
CA ASP A 24 -7.57 21.27 27.64
C ASP A 24 -8.20 20.52 28.83
N ASN A 25 -9.53 20.56 28.97
CA ASN A 25 -10.23 19.91 30.07
C ASN A 25 -10.57 18.44 29.78
N CYS A 26 -11.28 18.17 28.68
CA CYS A 26 -11.80 16.84 28.39
C CYS A 26 -10.99 16.06 27.34
N ARG A 27 -9.95 16.70 26.76
CA ARG A 27 -9.13 16.17 25.65
C ARG A 27 -9.91 15.83 24.39
N GLY A 28 -11.12 16.37 24.23
CA GLY A 28 -11.92 16.23 23.02
C GLY A 28 -11.25 16.97 21.85
N ILE A 29 -11.29 16.35 20.67
CA ILE A 29 -10.79 16.92 19.42
C ILE A 29 -11.98 17.44 18.61
N PHE A 30 -11.84 18.62 18.03
CA PHE A 30 -12.76 19.19 17.05
C PHE A 30 -11.98 19.44 15.76
N LEU A 31 -12.56 19.02 14.64
CA LEU A 31 -11.99 19.10 13.29
C LEU A 31 -13.05 19.65 12.35
N ASP A 32 -12.65 20.50 11.41
CA ASP A 32 -13.53 20.92 10.34
C ASP A 32 -13.66 19.81 9.27
N TYR A 33 -14.70 19.89 8.44
CA TYR A 33 -15.03 18.84 7.45
C TYR A 33 -13.86 18.53 6.49
N GLY A 34 -13.11 19.56 6.03
CA GLY A 34 -11.95 19.37 5.14
C GLY A 34 -10.69 18.83 5.86
N GLU A 35 -10.60 18.99 7.17
CA GLU A 35 -9.48 18.53 7.97
C GLU A 35 -9.56 17.03 8.23
N LEU A 36 -10.78 16.53 8.49
CA LEU A 36 -11.06 15.11 8.63
C LEU A 36 -10.71 14.33 7.36
N GLU A 37 -11.03 14.87 6.18
CA GLU A 37 -10.68 14.24 4.90
C GLU A 37 -9.16 14.11 4.73
N THR A 38 -8.43 15.17 5.08
CA THR A 38 -6.97 15.20 5.01
C THR A 38 -6.34 14.17 5.95
N LEU A 39 -6.83 14.09 7.19
CA LEU A 39 -6.39 13.07 8.16
C LEU A 39 -6.68 11.65 7.69
N THR A 40 -7.85 11.41 7.09
CA THR A 40 -8.24 10.08 6.59
C THR A 40 -7.32 9.62 5.46
N ARG A 41 -6.99 10.52 4.52
CA ARG A 41 -6.03 10.23 3.45
C ARG A 41 -4.64 9.91 4.00
N MET A 42 -4.18 10.69 4.98
CA MET A 42 -2.90 10.46 5.65
C MET A 42 -2.90 9.11 6.35
N GLU A 43 -3.96 8.77 7.09
CA GLU A 43 -4.11 7.50 7.81
C GLU A 43 -3.97 6.31 6.85
N THR A 44 -4.63 6.36 5.68
CA THR A 44 -4.50 5.32 4.65
C THR A 44 -3.05 5.20 4.14
N GLN A 45 -2.33 6.31 3.97
CA GLN A 45 -0.92 6.30 3.57
C GLN A 45 0.00 5.76 4.67
N TYR A 46 -0.24 6.12 5.93
CA TYR A 46 0.52 5.62 7.08
C TYR A 46 0.33 4.11 7.29
N HIS A 47 -0.86 3.59 6.99
CA HIS A 47 -1.16 2.15 7.08
C HIS A 47 -0.83 1.36 5.81
N ALA A 48 -0.43 2.02 4.72
CA ALA A 48 -0.01 1.33 3.51
C ALA A 48 1.28 0.56 3.76
N ALA A 49 1.34 -0.69 3.29
CA ALA A 49 2.58 -1.44 3.28
C ALA A 49 3.63 -0.67 2.44
N PRO A 50 4.90 -0.63 2.87
CA PRO A 50 5.94 -0.05 2.05
C PRO A 50 5.97 -0.75 0.68
N PRO A 51 6.26 -0.01 -0.42
CA PRO A 51 6.34 -0.63 -1.74
C PRO A 51 7.39 -1.77 -1.70
N PRO A 52 7.16 -2.88 -2.43
CA PRO A 52 8.15 -3.92 -2.54
C PRO A 52 9.46 -3.32 -3.05
N PRO A 53 10.63 -3.81 -2.59
CA PRO A 53 11.90 -3.35 -3.13
C PRO A 53 11.93 -3.56 -4.65
N PRO A 54 12.63 -2.68 -5.41
CA PRO A 54 12.75 -2.85 -6.84
C PRO A 54 13.28 -4.24 -7.17
N ALA A 55 12.66 -4.92 -8.13
CA ALA A 55 13.11 -6.23 -8.58
C ALA A 55 14.56 -6.11 -9.06
N ALA A 56 15.46 -6.88 -8.46
CA ALA A 56 16.84 -6.97 -8.93
C ALA A 56 16.84 -7.49 -10.38
N PRO A 57 17.73 -6.98 -11.26
CA PRO A 57 17.87 -7.53 -12.59
C PRO A 57 18.17 -9.02 -12.52
N GLY A 58 17.33 -9.82 -13.17
CA GLY A 58 17.50 -11.26 -13.27
C GLY A 58 18.82 -11.58 -13.99
N PRO A 59 19.49 -12.67 -13.60
CA PRO A 59 20.78 -13.01 -14.19
C PRO A 59 20.63 -13.47 -15.66
N ALA A 60 21.55 -13.01 -16.52
CA ALA A 60 21.47 -13.07 -17.98
C ALA A 60 21.73 -14.45 -18.61
N TRP A 61 21.93 -15.51 -17.81
CA TRP A 61 22.14 -16.88 -18.29
C TRP A 61 20.82 -17.52 -18.74
N GLY A 62 20.31 -17.07 -19.89
CA GLY A 62 19.10 -17.64 -20.51
C GLY A 62 18.57 -16.92 -21.75
N ALA A 63 19.18 -15.82 -22.22
CA ALA A 63 18.73 -15.16 -23.45
C ALA A 63 19.10 -15.98 -24.70
N PRO A 64 18.15 -16.48 -25.50
CA PRO A 64 18.45 -17.19 -26.73
C PRO A 64 18.95 -16.21 -27.79
N HIS A 65 20.14 -16.45 -28.32
CA HIS A 65 20.65 -15.76 -29.50
C HIS A 65 19.79 -16.17 -30.71
N HIS A 66 19.17 -15.19 -31.40
CA HIS A 66 18.42 -15.42 -32.63
C HIS A 66 19.35 -15.87 -33.77
N GLY A 67 19.60 -17.16 -33.88
CA GLY A 67 20.23 -17.83 -35.03
C GLY A 67 19.23 -18.81 -35.65
N GLY A 68 18.82 -18.54 -36.89
CA GLY A 68 17.74 -19.25 -37.57
C GLY A 68 18.04 -20.72 -37.94
N GLY A 69 16.98 -21.45 -38.27
CA GLY A 69 17.06 -22.69 -39.05
C GLY A 69 16.04 -23.79 -38.71
N HIS A 70 15.03 -23.92 -39.58
CA HIS A 70 14.38 -25.14 -40.12
C HIS A 70 13.77 -26.26 -39.22
N TYR A 71 12.79 -26.97 -39.83
CA TYR A 71 12.03 -28.21 -39.49
C TYR A 71 11.13 -28.15 -38.24
N GLY A 72 9.80 -28.29 -38.30
CA GLY A 72 9.02 -29.34 -38.95
C GLY A 72 8.72 -30.46 -37.94
N GLY A 73 7.47 -30.63 -37.48
CA GLY A 73 7.08 -31.84 -36.73
C GLY A 73 5.88 -31.71 -35.79
N HIS A 74 4.82 -32.43 -36.12
CA HIS A 74 3.62 -32.70 -35.31
C HIS A 74 3.92 -33.52 -34.03
N HIS A 75 2.87 -33.80 -33.26
CA HIS A 75 2.70 -34.79 -32.16
C HIS A 75 2.69 -34.18 -30.75
N ARG A 76 1.53 -33.97 -30.13
CA ARG A 76 0.56 -34.93 -29.53
C ARG A 76 0.68 -34.88 -28.01
N GLN A 77 -0.37 -34.32 -27.39
CA GLN A 77 -0.91 -34.55 -26.04
C GLN A 77 -0.18 -35.55 -25.13
N ARG A 78 0.05 -35.17 -23.85
CA ARG A 78 -0.44 -35.91 -22.66
C ARG A 78 -0.02 -35.31 -21.30
N SER A 79 -1.04 -34.99 -20.50
CA SER A 79 -1.26 -35.42 -19.10
C SER A 79 -0.25 -35.03 -17.99
N TRP A 80 -0.66 -34.06 -17.15
CA TRP A 80 -0.09 -33.68 -15.85
C TRP A 80 -0.64 -34.58 -14.73
N VAL A 81 -0.30 -35.88 -14.72
CA VAL A 81 -0.69 -36.81 -13.62
C VAL A 81 0.46 -37.75 -13.23
N GLY A 82 1.73 -37.39 -13.50
CA GLY A 82 2.85 -38.35 -13.47
C GLY A 82 4.02 -38.12 -12.52
N MET A 83 4.01 -37.12 -11.63
CA MET A 83 5.19 -36.80 -10.80
C MET A 83 4.84 -36.44 -9.34
N LEU A 84 4.06 -37.28 -8.64
CA LEU A 84 3.75 -37.01 -7.23
C LEU A 84 4.04 -38.12 -6.21
N PHE A 85 4.52 -39.31 -6.56
CA PHE A 85 4.89 -40.30 -5.52
C PHE A 85 6.07 -41.19 -5.96
N SER A 86 7.30 -40.78 -5.62
CA SER A 86 8.42 -41.70 -5.43
C SER A 86 8.94 -41.52 -4.01
N THR A 87 8.53 -42.44 -3.15
CA THR A 87 9.18 -42.79 -1.87
C THR A 87 10.39 -43.66 -2.17
#